data_AF-A0A7W1FN97-F1
#
_entry.id   AF-A0A7W1FN97-F1
#
_cell.length_a   1.000
_cell.length_b   1.000
_cell.length_c   1.000
_cell.angle_alpha   90.00
_cell.angle_beta   90.00
_cell.angle_gamma   90.00
#
_symmetry.space_group_name_H-M   'P 1'
#
loop_
_entity.id
_entity.type
_entity.pdbx_description
1 polymer ?
#
loop_
_entity_poly.entity_id
_entity_poly.type
_entity_poly.pdbx_seq_one_letter_code
_entity_poly.pdbx_strand_id
1 'polypeptide(L)' 'MTDEQTMLGRFVRVGADVGVIVGLPDGQSIPDEHFAVWYGQRLVDEVTPLARTVPREYCEVIAKFATYH' A
#
# COMPACT_ATOMS: atom_id res chain seq x y z
N MET A 1 -17.44 4.82 -9.48
CA MET A 1 -16.48 4.60 -8.39
C MET A 1 -15.16 4.31 -9.06
N THR A 2 -14.14 5.15 -8.86
CA THR A 2 -12.81 4.91 -9.44
C THR A 2 -12.21 3.66 -8.78
N ASP A 3 -11.57 2.84 -9.61
CA ASP A 3 -11.01 1.52 -9.25
C ASP A 3 -10.14 1.56 -7.97
N GLU A 4 -9.51 2.70 -7.71
CA GLU A 4 -8.62 2.97 -6.57
C GLU A 4 -9.28 2.84 -5.19
N GLN A 5 -10.53 3.31 -5.01
CA GLN A 5 -11.23 3.13 -3.72
C GLN A 5 -11.53 1.66 -3.43
N THR A 6 -11.59 0.82 -4.47
CA THR A 6 -11.85 -0.62 -4.37
C THR A 6 -10.59 -1.41 -3.98
N MET A 7 -9.41 -0.77 -4.08
CA MET A 7 -8.09 -1.38 -3.85
C MET A 7 -7.52 -1.07 -2.45
N LEU A 8 -8.00 -0.02 -1.78
CA LEU A 8 -7.59 0.31 -0.41
C LEU A 8 -7.84 -0.87 0.55
N GLY A 9 -6.87 -1.12 1.43
CA GLY A 9 -6.92 -2.21 2.41
C GLY A 9 -6.63 -3.60 1.83
N ARG A 10 -6.41 -3.73 0.51
CA ARG A 10 -5.98 -5.00 -0.08
C ARG A 10 -4.52 -5.28 0.22
N PHE A 11 -4.22 -6.56 0.46
CA PHE A 11 -2.85 -7.05 0.51
C PHE A 11 -2.31 -7.16 -0.91
N VAL A 12 -1.07 -6.72 -1.07
CA VAL A 12 -0.32 -6.84 -2.31
C VAL A 12 1.03 -7.47 -2.03
N ARG A 13 1.49 -8.29 -2.98
CA ARG A 13 2.87 -8.76 -3.04
C ARG A 13 3.64 -7.88 -4.03
N VAL A 14 4.79 -7.39 -3.61
CA VAL A 14 5.73 -6.62 -4.44
C VAL A 14 7.08 -7.33 -4.38
N GLY A 15 7.42 -8.08 -5.43
CA GLY A 15 8.59 -8.95 -5.42
C GLY A 15 8.48 -10.06 -4.37
N ALA A 16 9.30 -9.99 -3.30
CA ALA A 16 9.27 -10.94 -2.18
C ALA A 16 8.49 -10.42 -0.96
N ASP A 17 8.16 -9.12 -0.94
CA ASP A 17 7.57 -8.46 0.21
C ASP A 17 6.04 -8.42 0.11
N VAL A 18 5.38 -8.40 1.27
CA VAL A 18 3.92 -8.26 1.39
C VAL A 18 3.61 -6.93 2.07
N GLY A 19 2.72 -6.16 1.46
CA GLY A 19 2.24 -4.89 2.00
C GLY A 19 0.74 -4.71 1.84
N VAL A 20 0.25 -3.55 2.27
CA VAL A 20 -1.16 -3.17 2.19
C VAL A 20 -1.29 -1.86 1.42
N ILE A 21 -2.24 -1.80 0.49
CA ILE A 21 -2.56 -0.54 -0.19
C ILE A 21 -3.25 0.40 0.80
N VAL A 22 -2.68 1.59 0.99
CA VAL A 22 -3.17 2.63 1.92
C VAL A 22 -3.39 3.95 1.19
N GLY A 23 -4.14 4.86 1.82
CA GLY A 23 -4.17 6.26 1.41
C GLY A 23 -2.95 7.01 1.97
N LEU A 24 -2.53 8.08 1.30
CA LEU A 24 -1.58 9.04 1.85
C LEU A 24 -2.32 10.14 2.63
N PRO A 25 -1.69 10.74 3.65
CA PRO A 25 -2.26 11.88 4.36
C PRO A 25 -2.47 13.10 3.43
N ASP A 26 -3.37 13.99 3.86
CA ASP A 26 -3.78 15.16 3.08
C ASP A 26 -2.59 15.96 2.53
N GLY A 27 -2.63 16.23 1.22
CA GLY A 27 -1.61 17.01 0.51
C GLY A 27 -0.50 16.20 -0.16
N GLN A 28 -0.41 14.89 0.08
CA GLN A 28 0.47 14.00 -0.70
C GLN A 28 -0.31 13.33 -1.83
N SER A 29 0.21 13.43 -3.06
CA SER A 29 -0.35 12.75 -4.22
C SER A 29 0.35 11.40 -4.46
N ILE A 30 -0.45 10.40 -4.80
CA ILE A 30 0.04 9.16 -5.38
C ILE A 30 0.16 9.42 -6.89
N PRO A 31 1.32 9.16 -7.53
CA PRO A 31 1.43 9.27 -8.97
C PRO A 31 0.38 8.40 -9.67
N ASP A 32 -0.03 8.81 -10.86
CA ASP A 32 -0.89 7.99 -11.70
C ASP A 32 -0.25 6.62 -11.91
N GLU A 33 -1.07 5.58 -11.99
CA GLU A 33 -0.63 4.18 -12.15
C GLU A 33 0.27 3.65 -11.02
N HIS A 34 0.26 4.30 -9.85
CA HIS A 34 0.90 3.78 -8.64
C HIS A 34 -0.14 3.42 -7.57
N PHE A 35 0.32 2.64 -6.60
CA PHE A 35 -0.33 2.45 -5.30
C PHE A 35 0.60 2.94 -4.20
N ALA A 36 0.05 3.52 -3.14
CA ALA A 36 0.77 3.69 -1.89
C ALA A 36 0.68 2.39 -1.08
N VAL A 37 1.82 1.74 -0.85
CA VAL A 37 1.94 0.44 -0.18
C VAL A 37 2.64 0.60 1.15
N TRP A 38 2.01 0.15 2.21
CA TRP A 38 2.54 0.12 3.57
C TRP A 38 3.04 -1.28 3.91
N TYR A 39 4.26 -1.38 4.43
CA TYR A 39 4.95 -2.63 4.78
C TYR A 39 5.12 -2.83 6.29
N GLY A 40 4.21 -2.29 7.12
CA GLY A 40 4.29 -2.40 8.58
C GLY A 40 5.22 -1.37 9.25
N GLN A 41 5.96 -0.57 8.49
CA GLN A 41 6.92 0.41 9.02
C GLN A 41 6.24 1.74 9.38
N ARG A 42 6.72 2.41 10.43
CA ARG A 42 6.27 3.75 10.84
C ARG A 42 7.40 4.75 10.67
N LEU A 43 7.06 6.03 10.54
CA LEU A 43 8.02 7.12 10.68
C LEU A 43 8.57 7.16 12.12
N VAL A 44 9.58 8.00 12.34
CA VAL A 44 10.24 8.18 13.64
C VAL A 44 9.27 8.63 14.74
N ASP A 45 8.12 9.21 14.36
CA ASP A 45 7.05 9.58 15.28
C ASP A 45 6.24 8.38 15.82
N GLU A 46 6.48 7.17 15.31
CA GLU A 46 5.78 5.91 15.63
C GLU A 46 4.25 5.95 15.44
N VAL A 47 3.72 6.99 14.81
CA VAL A 47 2.29 7.21 14.62
C VAL A 47 1.96 7.22 13.13
N THR A 48 2.83 7.78 12.30
CA THR A 48 2.59 7.92 10.87
C THR A 48 3.06 6.69 10.11
N PRO A 49 2.19 5.98 9.35
CA PRO A 49 2.59 4.87 8.50
C PRO A 49 3.55 5.34 7.41
N LEU A 50 4.68 4.66 7.24
CA LEU A 50 5.59 4.91 6.14
C LEU A 50 5.15 4.12 4.91
N ALA A 51 4.34 4.74 4.06
CA ALA A 51 3.93 4.17 2.78
C ALA A 51 4.94 4.51 1.68
N ARG A 52 5.17 3.58 0.76
CA ARG A 52 5.98 3.78 -0.45
C ARG A 52 5.08 3.75 -1.66
N THR A 53 5.33 4.62 -2.63
CA THR A 53 4.66 4.56 -3.93
C THR A 53 5.29 3.45 -4.77
N VAL A 54 4.45 2.58 -5.33
CA VAL A 54 4.87 1.43 -6.14
C VAL A 54 4.03 1.41 -7.43
N PRO A 55 4.64 1.22 -8.62
CA PRO A 55 3.91 1.01 -9.85
C PRO A 55 2.91 -0.15 -9.72
N ARG A 56 1.68 0.05 -10.22
CA ARG A 56 0.59 -0.94 -10.12
C ARG A 56 0.95 -2.27 -10.77
N GLU A 57 1.70 -2.23 -11.86
CA GLU A 57 2.19 -3.41 -12.59
C GLU A 57 3.09 -4.33 -11.76
N TYR A 58 3.70 -3.83 -10.69
CA TYR A 58 4.51 -4.63 -9.76
C TYR A 58 3.73 -5.12 -8.54
N CYS A 59 2.44 -4.80 -8.44
CA CYS A 59 1.60 -5.14 -7.31
C CYS A 59 0.67 -6.31 -7.65
N GLU A 60 0.97 -7.48 -7.12
CA GLU A 60 0.10 -8.66 -7.24
C GLU A 60 -0.89 -8.68 -6.06
N VAL A 61 -2.20 -8.54 -6.33
CA VAL A 61 -3.24 -8.59 -5.29
C VAL A 61 -3.39 -10.01 -4.75
N ILE A 62 -3.33 -10.16 -3.42
CA ILE A 62 -3.48 -11.44 -2.74
C ILE A 62 -4.65 -11.44 -1.76
N ALA A 63 -5.39 -12.54 -1.70
CA ALA A 63 -6.71 -12.60 -1.03
C ALA A 63 -6.66 -12.58 0.51
N LYS A 64 -5.54 -12.99 1.10
CA LYS A 64 -5.24 -12.97 2.54
C LYS A 64 -3.88 -13.62 2.74
N PHE A 65 -2.93 -12.95 3.37
CA PHE A 65 -1.82 -13.66 3.97
C PHE A 65 -2.32 -14.15 5.33
N ALA A 66 -2.32 -15.46 5.57
CA ALA A 66 -2.65 -16.08 6.86
C ALA A 66 -1.67 -15.72 7.99
N THR A 67 -0.89 -14.65 7.81
CA THR A 67 0.35 -14.33 8.50
C THR A 67 0.65 -12.82 8.41
N TYR A 68 -0.36 -11.94 8.36
CA TYR A 68 -0.10 -10.53 8.68
C TYR A 68 0.15 -10.47 10.20
N HIS A 69 1.42 -10.49 10.58
CA HIS A 69 1.90 -10.39 11.96
C HIS A 69 2.11 -8.94 12.37
#